data_AF-A0A8J4A4E5-F1
#
_entry.id   AF-A0A8J4A4E5-F1
#
_cell.length_a   1.000
_cell.length_b   1.000
_cell.length_c   1.000
_cell.angle_alpha   90.00
_cell.angle_beta   90.00
_cell.angle_gamma   90.00
#
_symmetry.space_group_name_H-M   'P 1'
#
loop_
_entity.id
_entity.type
_entity.pdbx_description
1 polymer ?
#
loop_
_entity_poly.entity_id
_entity_poly.type
_entity_poly.pdbx_seq_one_letter_code
_entity_poly.pdbx_strand_id
1 'polypeptide(L)'
;MTADVSARRRRDIIDALRRGAVPMNGLDALAVGLDRFVTAFDEDLDRVSGGGSVFKAVRGEYGAGKTFLTRWLAERAKRRGLAAAEVQISETETPLHRMETVYRRLVERLSTEQFPPSALRPVLDGWTFALEEDVLATGQVAEDDAEALDRAVGDLMEKRLAGVARDTSAFAAALRAYRSAVSTGDPATADGLAAWLGGQPHVAAAVRRTAGVKGDLDHFGALSFLQGLLTVLRDSGHPGLLLVLDEVETLQRMRSDARDKALNALRQLVDEVHSGRFPGLFLVITGTPAFYDGPQGAQRLAPLAQRLATDFGPDARWDNPRAVQIRLPGFTVESLTALGRKVRGLYGSPAVDARVDDAYLAELATAVAGRLGGKVGVAPRVYLKKLVADVLDRVDQFPDYDPRQHYALTLRSDELTDVERNAAASADDIDLPL
;
A
#
# COMPACT_ATOMS: atom_id res chain seq x y z
N MET A 1 -18.72 -4.82 -17.95
CA MET A 1 -18.54 -6.29 -17.88
C MET A 1 -17.99 -6.62 -16.51
N THR A 2 -18.81 -7.17 -15.61
CA THR A 2 -18.34 -7.73 -14.34
C THR A 2 -17.46 -8.92 -14.67
N ALA A 3 -16.15 -8.81 -14.40
CA ALA A 3 -15.25 -9.94 -14.48
C ALA A 3 -15.81 -11.10 -13.65
N ASP A 4 -15.82 -12.31 -14.20
CA ASP A 4 -16.37 -13.49 -13.54
C ASP A 4 -15.55 -13.77 -12.26
N VAL A 5 -16.09 -13.37 -11.11
CA VAL A 5 -15.41 -13.51 -9.81
C VAL A 5 -15.57 -14.95 -9.35
N SER A 6 -14.45 -15.68 -9.28
CA SER A 6 -14.46 -17.07 -8.83
C SER A 6 -15.12 -17.24 -7.46
N ALA A 7 -15.76 -18.40 -7.22
CA ALA A 7 -16.47 -18.68 -5.97
C ALA A 7 -15.56 -18.56 -4.72
N ARG A 8 -14.28 -18.91 -4.85
CA ARG A 8 -13.28 -18.72 -3.78
C ARG A 8 -13.07 -17.24 -3.48
N ARG A 9 -12.79 -16.43 -4.52
CA ARG A 9 -12.54 -14.99 -4.39
C ARG A 9 -13.76 -14.27 -3.80
N ARG A 10 -14.97 -14.69 -4.18
CA ARG A 10 -16.23 -14.23 -3.59
C ARG A 10 -16.29 -14.48 -2.08
N ARG A 11 -16.02 -15.71 -1.63
CA ARG A 11 -16.01 -16.05 -0.20
C ARG A 11 -14.99 -15.22 0.58
N ASP A 12 -13.77 -15.09 0.06
CA ASP A 12 -12.71 -14.32 0.72
C ASP A 12 -13.11 -12.83 0.89
N ILE A 13 -13.79 -12.25 -0.10
CA ILE A 13 -14.33 -10.89 -0.02
C ILE A 13 -15.41 -10.82 1.06
N ILE A 14 -16.43 -11.68 1.00
CA ILE A 14 -17.56 -11.65 1.94
C ILE A 14 -17.08 -11.87 3.39
N ASP A 15 -16.13 -12.78 3.62
CA ASP A 15 -15.57 -13.05 4.95
C ASP A 15 -14.77 -11.86 5.50
N ALA A 16 -14.03 -11.13 4.65
CA ALA A 16 -13.35 -9.91 5.06
C ALA A 16 -14.36 -8.80 5.42
N LEU A 17 -15.39 -8.61 4.60
CA LEU A 17 -16.45 -7.63 4.84
C LEU A 17 -17.26 -7.94 6.12
N ARG A 18 -17.52 -9.22 6.41
CA ARG A 18 -18.16 -9.67 7.65
C ARG A 18 -17.38 -9.24 8.90
N ARG A 19 -16.06 -9.13 8.80
CA ARG A 19 -15.17 -8.64 9.89
C ARG A 19 -15.00 -7.12 9.89
N GLY A 20 -15.51 -6.41 8.89
CA GLY A 20 -15.24 -4.99 8.68
C GLY A 20 -13.79 -4.73 8.25
N ALA A 21 -13.17 -5.66 7.54
CA ALA A 21 -11.82 -5.52 6.98
C ALA A 21 -11.87 -5.25 5.48
N VAL A 22 -10.84 -4.58 4.96
CA VAL A 22 -10.64 -4.45 3.51
C VAL A 22 -10.13 -5.78 2.96
N PRO A 23 -10.79 -6.39 1.95
CA PRO A 23 -10.34 -7.66 1.38
C PRO A 23 -8.92 -7.57 0.80
N MET A 24 -8.17 -8.67 0.87
CA MET A 24 -6.83 -8.74 0.28
C MET A 24 -6.88 -8.82 -1.25
N ASN A 25 -7.91 -9.48 -1.80
CA ASN A 25 -8.12 -9.69 -3.23
C ASN A 25 -9.53 -9.22 -3.62
N GLY A 26 -9.79 -8.94 -4.91
CA GLY A 26 -11.15 -8.63 -5.36
C GLY A 26 -11.59 -7.18 -5.17
N LEU A 27 -10.65 -6.27 -4.99
CA LEU A 27 -10.94 -4.84 -4.80
C LEU A 27 -11.60 -4.20 -6.02
N ASP A 28 -11.29 -4.66 -7.23
CA ASP A 28 -11.96 -4.28 -8.48
C ASP A 28 -13.48 -4.51 -8.45
N ALA A 29 -13.94 -5.59 -7.82
CA ALA A 29 -15.37 -5.88 -7.69
C ALA A 29 -16.08 -4.85 -6.79
N LEU A 30 -15.37 -4.31 -5.80
CA LEU A 30 -15.87 -3.35 -4.80
C LEU A 30 -15.60 -1.88 -5.16
N ALA A 31 -14.79 -1.61 -6.19
CA ALA A 31 -14.44 -0.25 -6.57
C ALA A 31 -15.69 0.56 -6.98
N VAL A 32 -15.94 1.66 -6.26
CA VAL A 32 -17.01 2.63 -6.52
C VAL A 32 -16.38 4.02 -6.53
N GLY A 33 -16.64 4.81 -7.58
CA GLY A 33 -16.17 6.19 -7.67
C GLY A 33 -14.67 6.36 -7.98
N LEU A 34 -13.96 5.25 -8.25
CA LEU A 34 -12.53 5.28 -8.58
C LEU A 34 -12.25 5.48 -10.06
N ASP A 35 -13.25 5.33 -10.93
CA ASP A 35 -13.09 5.37 -12.39
C ASP A 35 -12.40 6.65 -12.88
N ARG A 36 -12.69 7.78 -12.24
CA ARG A 36 -12.07 9.09 -12.55
C ARG A 36 -10.56 9.14 -12.33
N PHE A 37 -10.00 8.24 -11.52
CA PHE A 37 -8.57 8.20 -11.24
C PHE A 37 -7.84 7.16 -12.10
N VAL A 38 -8.56 6.23 -12.74
CA VAL A 38 -7.99 5.10 -13.47
C VAL A 38 -6.98 5.55 -14.50
N THR A 39 -7.35 6.48 -15.38
CA THR A 39 -6.47 6.94 -16.46
C THR A 39 -5.19 7.57 -15.92
N ALA A 40 -5.27 8.45 -14.94
CA ALA A 40 -4.10 9.12 -14.40
C ALA A 40 -3.16 8.13 -13.66
N PHE A 41 -3.71 7.20 -12.88
CA PHE A 41 -2.89 6.19 -12.23
C PHE A 41 -2.26 5.21 -13.21
N ASP A 42 -2.97 4.84 -14.27
CA ASP A 42 -2.42 3.99 -15.31
C ASP A 42 -1.26 4.69 -16.05
N GLU A 43 -1.43 5.98 -16.40
CA GLU A 43 -0.33 6.79 -16.97
C GLU A 43 0.89 6.87 -16.05
N ASP A 44 0.68 7.00 -14.74
CA ASP A 44 1.77 7.03 -13.77
C ASP A 44 2.46 5.67 -13.62
N LEU A 45 1.69 4.57 -13.59
CA LEU A 45 2.23 3.21 -13.57
C LEU A 45 3.04 2.91 -14.83
N ASP A 46 2.57 3.36 -16.00
CA ASP A 46 3.27 3.19 -17.26
C ASP A 46 4.56 4.02 -17.30
N ARG A 47 4.55 5.26 -16.77
CA ARG A 47 5.76 6.09 -16.60
C ARG A 47 6.79 5.40 -15.70
N VAL A 48 6.34 4.81 -14.60
CA VAL A 48 7.21 4.11 -13.64
C VAL A 48 7.80 2.86 -14.29
N SER A 49 6.99 2.12 -15.05
CA SER A 49 7.44 0.95 -15.81
C SER A 49 8.49 1.29 -16.87
N GLY A 50 8.40 2.50 -17.45
CA GLY A 50 9.41 3.07 -18.35
C GLY A 50 10.69 3.56 -17.67
N GLY A 51 10.85 3.34 -16.36
CA GLY A 51 12.02 3.76 -15.58
C GLY A 51 11.92 5.16 -14.97
N GLY A 52 10.76 5.84 -15.09
CA GLY A 52 10.50 7.10 -14.42
C GLY A 52 10.25 6.95 -12.91
N SER A 53 10.20 8.08 -12.21
CA SER A 53 9.84 8.16 -10.79
C SER A 53 8.60 9.03 -10.63
N VAL A 54 7.66 8.62 -9.79
CA VAL A 54 6.41 9.35 -9.58
C VAL A 54 6.11 9.48 -8.09
N PHE A 55 5.61 10.64 -7.69
CA PHE A 55 5.10 10.91 -6.35
C PHE A 55 3.62 11.32 -6.41
N LYS A 56 2.78 10.77 -5.52
CA LYS A 56 1.41 11.25 -5.27
C LYS A 56 1.05 11.24 -3.79
N ALA A 57 0.17 12.15 -3.42
CA ALA A 57 -0.42 12.26 -2.10
C ALA A 57 -1.92 12.01 -2.17
N VAL A 58 -2.41 11.01 -1.44
CA VAL A 58 -3.83 10.71 -1.31
C VAL A 58 -4.34 11.39 -0.05
N ARG A 59 -5.30 12.31 -0.23
CA ARG A 59 -5.92 13.08 0.83
C ARG A 59 -7.38 12.68 0.99
N GLY A 60 -7.80 12.41 2.22
CA GLY A 60 -9.20 12.14 2.52
C GLY A 60 -9.43 11.98 4.02
N GLU A 61 -10.67 12.19 4.46
CA GLU A 61 -11.03 11.99 5.86
C GLU A 61 -10.83 10.53 6.30
N TYR A 62 -10.90 10.28 7.60
CA TYR A 62 -10.99 8.91 8.10
C TYR A 62 -12.23 8.23 7.49
N GLY A 63 -12.08 6.99 7.04
CA GLY A 63 -13.17 6.27 6.36
C GLY A 63 -13.43 6.67 4.89
N ALA A 64 -12.73 7.66 4.33
CA ALA A 64 -12.89 8.07 2.92
C ALA A 64 -12.35 7.05 1.89
N GLY A 65 -11.89 5.87 2.34
CA GLY A 65 -11.39 4.82 1.45
C GLY A 65 -9.93 4.97 1.01
N LYS A 66 -9.09 5.72 1.74
CA LYS A 66 -7.65 5.88 1.44
C LYS A 66 -6.94 4.53 1.29
N THR A 67 -7.02 3.68 2.31
CA THR A 67 -6.43 2.33 2.29
C THR A 67 -7.04 1.43 1.21
N PHE A 68 -8.33 1.59 0.91
CA PHE A 68 -8.94 0.85 -0.20
C PHE A 68 -8.36 1.28 -1.55
N LEU A 69 -8.21 2.59 -1.78
CA LEU A 69 -7.62 3.15 -2.99
C LEU A 69 -6.18 2.66 -3.18
N THR A 70 -5.35 2.75 -2.15
CA THR A 70 -3.93 2.37 -2.25
C THR A 70 -3.74 0.88 -2.50
N ARG A 71 -4.54 0.02 -1.87
CA ARG A 71 -4.54 -1.42 -2.17
C ARG A 71 -5.08 -1.74 -3.55
N TRP A 72 -6.11 -1.03 -3.99
CA TRP A 72 -6.62 -1.16 -5.37
C TRP A 72 -5.55 -0.75 -6.39
N LEU A 73 -4.79 0.32 -6.12
CA LEU A 73 -3.66 0.73 -6.93
C LEU A 73 -2.53 -0.31 -6.92
N ALA A 74 -2.22 -0.90 -5.76
CA ALA A 74 -1.24 -1.98 -5.64
C ALA A 74 -1.59 -3.20 -6.47
N GLU A 75 -2.87 -3.62 -6.47
CA GLU A 75 -3.34 -4.71 -7.35
C GLU A 75 -3.17 -4.36 -8.84
N ARG A 76 -3.42 -3.11 -9.24
CA ARG A 76 -3.18 -2.65 -10.61
C ARG A 76 -1.69 -2.63 -10.98
N ALA A 77 -0.84 -2.22 -10.04
CA ALA A 77 0.61 -2.20 -10.22
C ALA A 77 1.14 -3.63 -10.42
N LYS A 78 0.70 -4.58 -9.59
CA LYS A 78 1.09 -5.99 -9.69
C LYS A 78 0.67 -6.62 -11.02
N ARG A 79 -0.55 -6.36 -11.51
CA ARG A 79 -1.01 -6.82 -12.84
C ARG A 79 -0.20 -6.25 -14.01
N ARG A 80 0.54 -5.17 -13.79
CA ARG A 80 1.52 -4.60 -14.73
C ARG A 80 2.94 -5.11 -14.50
N GLY A 81 3.11 -6.11 -13.63
CA GLY A 81 4.40 -6.71 -13.28
C GLY A 81 5.18 -5.97 -12.18
N LEU A 82 4.71 -4.81 -11.67
CA LEU A 82 5.42 -4.10 -10.61
C LEU A 82 5.35 -4.85 -9.28
N ALA A 83 6.36 -4.67 -8.44
CA ALA A 83 6.26 -5.00 -7.02
C ALA A 83 5.44 -3.92 -6.28
N ALA A 84 4.89 -4.27 -5.13
CA ALA A 84 4.18 -3.33 -4.26
C ALA A 84 4.45 -3.59 -2.78
N ALA A 85 4.52 -2.50 -2.00
CA ALA A 85 4.64 -2.52 -0.55
C ALA A 85 3.79 -1.41 0.09
N GLU A 86 3.08 -1.73 1.17
CA GLU A 86 2.30 -0.79 2.00
C GLU A 86 2.93 -0.74 3.39
N VAL A 87 3.40 0.44 3.78
CA VAL A 87 4.08 0.70 5.06
C VAL A 87 3.26 1.71 5.85
N GLN A 88 2.68 1.27 6.97
CA GLN A 88 1.96 2.16 7.87
C GLN A 88 2.96 2.95 8.73
N ILE A 89 2.83 4.27 8.73
CA ILE A 89 3.66 5.17 9.53
C ILE A 89 3.12 5.26 10.95
N SER A 90 4.02 5.15 11.92
CA SER A 90 3.68 5.27 13.34
C SER A 90 4.86 5.82 14.13
N GLU A 91 4.59 6.43 15.29
CA GLU A 91 5.65 6.97 16.15
C GLU A 91 6.57 5.89 16.72
N THR A 92 5.99 4.75 17.08
CA THR A 92 6.68 3.70 17.86
C THR A 92 7.32 2.63 16.99
N GLU A 93 6.65 2.20 15.91
CA GLU A 93 7.09 1.05 15.12
C GLU A 93 7.79 1.44 13.82
N THR A 94 7.32 2.52 13.18
CA THR A 94 7.81 2.94 11.85
C THR A 94 7.96 4.46 11.77
N PRO A 95 8.85 5.08 12.58
CA PRO A 95 9.02 6.52 12.57
C PRO A 95 9.66 6.97 11.25
N LEU A 96 8.99 7.89 10.53
CA LEU A 96 9.40 8.32 9.20
C LEU A 96 10.79 8.99 9.15
N HIS A 97 11.35 9.48 10.26
CA HIS A 97 12.71 10.02 10.27
C HIS A 97 13.81 8.93 10.29
N ARG A 98 13.44 7.66 10.49
CA ARG A 98 14.34 6.49 10.47
C ARG A 98 14.11 5.66 9.21
N MET A 99 14.80 6.03 8.13
CA MET A 99 14.62 5.38 6.82
C MET A 99 15.02 3.91 6.84
N GLU A 100 15.96 3.51 7.70
CA GLU A 100 16.31 2.11 7.94
C GLU A 100 15.12 1.27 8.41
N THR A 101 14.25 1.86 9.24
CA THR A 101 13.03 1.19 9.69
C THR A 101 11.99 1.12 8.58
N VAL A 102 11.82 2.20 7.82
CA VAL A 102 10.88 2.26 6.69
C VAL A 102 11.27 1.26 5.61
N TYR A 103 12.56 1.19 5.25
CA TYR A 103 13.09 0.23 4.29
C TYR A 103 12.87 -1.22 4.75
N ARG A 104 13.14 -1.53 6.02
CA ARG A 104 12.85 -2.87 6.58
C ARG A 104 11.37 -3.23 6.45
N ARG A 105 10.46 -2.31 6.81
CA ARG A 105 9.01 -2.54 6.68
C ARG A 105 8.57 -2.68 5.22
N LEU A 106 9.16 -1.91 4.32
CA LEU A 106 8.95 -2.04 2.88
C LEU A 106 9.30 -3.46 2.42
N VAL A 107 10.48 -3.97 2.80
CA VAL A 107 10.92 -5.32 2.42
C VAL A 107 10.02 -6.40 3.01
N GLU A 108 9.64 -6.29 4.30
CA GLU A 108 8.72 -7.22 4.96
C GLU A 108 7.32 -7.23 4.30
N ARG A 109 6.91 -6.12 3.68
CA ARG A 109 5.62 -5.97 3.00
C ARG A 109 5.72 -6.09 1.48
N LEU A 110 6.92 -6.31 0.94
CA LEU A 110 7.17 -6.43 -0.49
C LEU A 110 6.43 -7.65 -1.03
N SER A 111 5.60 -7.44 -2.03
CA SER A 111 4.82 -8.48 -2.71
C SER A 111 4.79 -8.24 -4.20
N THR A 112 4.61 -9.30 -4.98
CA THR A 112 4.45 -9.25 -6.43
C THR A 112 3.13 -9.90 -6.81
N GLU A 113 2.84 -10.04 -8.10
CA GLU A 113 1.69 -10.84 -8.55
C GLU A 113 1.85 -12.33 -8.21
N GLN A 114 3.09 -12.83 -8.26
CA GLN A 114 3.42 -14.25 -8.03
C GLN A 114 3.62 -14.57 -6.55
N PHE A 115 4.21 -13.63 -5.80
CA PHE A 115 4.64 -13.86 -4.43
C PHE A 115 3.86 -12.99 -3.43
N PRO A 116 3.33 -13.59 -2.34
CA PRO A 116 2.74 -12.85 -1.24
C PRO A 116 3.81 -11.99 -0.52
N PRO A 117 3.43 -11.19 0.50
CA PRO A 117 4.39 -10.40 1.29
C PRO A 117 5.62 -11.19 1.76
N SER A 118 6.74 -10.49 1.93
CA SER A 118 8.11 -11.04 2.13
C SER A 118 8.73 -11.63 0.85
N ALA A 119 8.44 -11.03 -0.30
CA ALA A 119 8.90 -11.49 -1.61
C ALA A 119 10.40 -11.22 -1.93
N LEU A 120 11.18 -10.64 -1.00
CA LEU A 120 12.58 -10.31 -1.27
C LEU A 120 13.40 -11.53 -1.71
N ARG A 121 13.28 -12.65 -1.00
CA ARG A 121 14.09 -13.84 -1.29
C ARG A 121 13.83 -14.39 -2.71
N PRO A 122 12.58 -14.64 -3.13
CA PRO A 122 12.26 -14.97 -4.52
C PRO A 122 12.79 -13.95 -5.54
N VAL A 123 12.75 -12.65 -5.22
CA VAL A 123 13.28 -11.59 -6.11
C VAL A 123 14.81 -11.68 -6.24
N LEU A 124 15.54 -11.94 -5.15
CA LEU A 124 16.99 -12.12 -5.19
C LEU A 124 17.39 -13.37 -5.98
N ASP A 125 16.66 -14.47 -5.79
CA ASP A 125 16.88 -15.74 -6.49
C ASP A 125 16.58 -15.58 -7.99
N GLY A 126 15.46 -14.95 -8.33
CA GLY A 126 15.07 -14.67 -9.72
C GLY A 126 16.07 -13.75 -10.43
N TRP A 127 16.60 -12.74 -9.73
CA TRP A 127 17.64 -11.88 -10.31
C TRP A 127 18.95 -12.62 -10.54
N THR A 128 19.37 -13.47 -9.60
CA THR A 128 20.57 -14.30 -9.74
C THR A 128 20.47 -15.20 -10.96
N PHE A 129 19.32 -15.84 -11.14
CA PHE A 129 19.02 -16.68 -12.29
C PHE A 129 19.06 -15.88 -13.61
N ALA A 130 18.43 -14.70 -13.66
CA ALA A 130 18.44 -13.85 -14.85
C ALA A 130 19.87 -13.42 -15.25
N LEU A 131 20.74 -13.13 -14.28
CA LEU A 131 22.14 -12.80 -14.55
C LEU A 131 22.92 -14.00 -15.12
N GLU A 132 22.65 -15.21 -14.63
CA GLU A 132 23.26 -16.44 -15.15
C GLU A 132 22.83 -16.72 -16.58
N GLU A 133 21.53 -16.60 -16.88
CA GLU A 133 21.01 -16.72 -18.25
C GLU A 133 21.64 -15.67 -19.19
N ASP A 134 21.72 -14.40 -18.77
CA ASP A 134 22.36 -13.34 -19.54
C ASP A 134 23.82 -13.66 -19.88
N VAL A 135 24.58 -14.19 -18.91
CA VAL A 135 25.99 -14.57 -19.11
C VAL A 135 26.11 -15.75 -20.06
N LEU A 136 25.31 -16.80 -19.88
CA LEU A 136 25.33 -17.99 -20.74
C LEU A 136 24.91 -17.64 -22.19
N ALA A 137 23.95 -16.72 -22.35
CA ALA A 137 23.50 -16.25 -23.65
C ALA A 137 24.60 -15.52 -24.46
N THR A 138 25.66 -15.03 -23.82
CA THR A 138 26.83 -14.46 -24.53
C THR A 138 27.66 -15.52 -25.27
N GLY A 139 27.55 -16.80 -24.89
CA GLY A 139 28.36 -17.90 -25.43
C GLY A 139 29.84 -17.83 -25.09
N GLN A 140 30.26 -16.91 -24.21
CA GLN A 140 31.67 -16.73 -23.82
C GLN A 140 32.10 -17.66 -22.67
N VAL A 141 31.13 -18.20 -21.94
CA VAL A 141 31.34 -19.08 -20.80
C VAL A 141 30.52 -20.35 -21.00
N ALA A 142 31.15 -21.51 -20.78
CA ALA A 142 30.48 -22.79 -20.85
C ALA A 142 29.69 -23.06 -19.56
N GLU A 143 28.52 -23.69 -19.68
CA GLU A 143 27.63 -23.99 -18.56
C GLU A 143 28.26 -24.93 -17.51
N ASP A 144 29.20 -25.78 -17.94
CA ASP A 144 29.92 -26.72 -17.08
C ASP A 144 31.16 -26.11 -16.40
N ASP A 145 31.57 -24.89 -16.76
CA ASP A 145 32.63 -24.14 -16.10
C ASP A 145 32.07 -23.23 -14.99
N ALA A 146 31.75 -23.85 -13.85
CA ALA A 146 31.15 -23.18 -12.71
C ALA A 146 31.97 -21.98 -12.20
N GLU A 147 33.30 -22.04 -12.25
CA GLU A 147 34.15 -20.94 -11.79
C GLU A 147 34.16 -19.76 -12.77
N ALA A 148 34.23 -20.04 -14.08
CA ALA A 148 34.14 -18.98 -15.09
C ALA A 148 32.75 -18.32 -15.08
N LEU A 149 31.69 -19.11 -14.89
CA LEU A 149 30.33 -18.60 -14.77
C LEU A 149 30.17 -17.72 -13.53
N ASP A 150 30.68 -18.14 -12.37
CA ASP A 150 30.63 -17.36 -11.15
C ASP A 150 31.32 -15.99 -11.30
N ARG A 151 32.52 -15.98 -11.90
CA ARG A 151 33.25 -14.73 -12.18
C ARG A 151 32.49 -13.81 -13.15
N ALA A 152 32.02 -14.35 -14.28
CA ALA A 152 31.34 -13.56 -15.30
C ALA A 152 30.01 -12.97 -14.81
N VAL A 153 29.26 -13.70 -13.99
CA VAL A 153 28.05 -13.19 -13.34
C VAL A 153 28.39 -12.14 -12.29
N GLY A 154 29.46 -12.33 -11.52
CA GLY A 154 29.99 -11.32 -10.63
C GLY A 154 30.29 -10.00 -11.34
N ASP A 155 31.00 -10.06 -12.48
CA ASP A 155 31.30 -8.90 -13.32
C ASP A 155 30.03 -8.24 -13.89
N LEU A 156 29.05 -9.03 -14.32
CA LEU A 156 27.77 -8.51 -14.80
C LEU A 156 26.99 -7.81 -13.69
N MET A 157 26.96 -8.40 -12.49
CA MET A 157 26.33 -7.80 -11.31
C MET A 157 26.95 -6.43 -11.00
N GLU A 158 28.28 -6.31 -11.06
CA GLU A 158 28.96 -5.02 -10.88
C GLU A 158 28.56 -4.00 -11.94
N LYS A 159 28.48 -4.41 -13.21
CA LYS A 159 28.05 -3.53 -14.31
C LYS A 159 26.61 -3.05 -14.13
N ARG A 160 25.68 -3.93 -13.75
CA ARG A 160 24.26 -3.60 -13.51
C ARG A 160 24.11 -2.64 -12.33
N LEU A 161 24.86 -2.88 -11.26
CA LEU A 161 24.84 -2.02 -10.08
C LEU A 161 25.68 -0.76 -10.23
N ALA A 162 26.58 -0.64 -11.21
CA ALA A 162 27.53 0.48 -11.35
C ALA A 162 26.87 1.86 -11.32
N GLY A 163 25.67 2.00 -11.91
CA GLY A 163 24.90 3.24 -11.91
C GLY A 163 24.41 3.69 -10.53
N VAL A 164 24.36 2.76 -9.57
CA VAL A 164 23.92 2.96 -8.18
C VAL A 164 25.05 2.67 -7.17
N ALA A 165 26.15 2.06 -7.63
CA ALA A 165 27.21 1.45 -6.81
C ALA A 165 28.01 2.43 -5.95
N ARG A 166 28.14 3.70 -6.37
CA ARG A 166 28.88 4.71 -5.58
C ARG A 166 28.33 4.83 -4.16
N ASP A 167 27.01 4.69 -4.01
CA ASP A 167 26.32 4.82 -2.73
C ASP A 167 25.80 3.46 -2.18
N THR A 168 25.91 2.36 -2.96
CA THR A 168 25.38 1.02 -2.62
C THR A 168 26.46 -0.07 -2.50
N SER A 169 27.73 0.29 -2.31
CA SER A 169 28.84 -0.69 -2.25
C SER A 169 28.60 -1.86 -1.28
N ALA A 170 28.00 -1.59 -0.11
CA ALA A 170 27.67 -2.60 0.88
C ALA A 170 26.52 -3.52 0.45
N PHE A 171 25.52 -2.98 -0.26
CA PHE A 171 24.41 -3.76 -0.84
C PHE A 171 24.93 -4.71 -1.93
N ALA A 172 25.76 -4.21 -2.85
CA ALA A 172 26.40 -5.01 -3.89
C ALA A 172 27.28 -6.12 -3.29
N ALA A 173 28.07 -5.80 -2.26
CA ALA A 173 28.91 -6.78 -1.56
C ALA A 173 28.10 -7.90 -0.93
N ALA A 174 27.00 -7.58 -0.26
CA ALA A 174 26.12 -8.59 0.32
C ALA A 174 25.40 -9.43 -0.73
N LEU A 175 25.01 -8.86 -1.88
CA LEU A 175 24.41 -9.61 -2.99
C LEU A 175 25.38 -10.63 -3.61
N ARG A 176 26.65 -10.25 -3.81
CA ARG A 176 27.68 -11.19 -4.29
C ARG A 176 27.90 -12.33 -3.31
N ALA A 177 28.03 -12.01 -2.03
CA ALA A 177 28.20 -13.00 -0.97
C ALA A 177 26.96 -13.89 -0.82
N TYR A 178 25.76 -13.33 -1.02
CA TYR A 178 24.50 -14.06 -1.01
C TYR A 178 24.48 -15.11 -2.13
N ARG A 179 24.81 -14.71 -3.36
CA ARG A 179 24.90 -15.62 -4.50
C ARG A 179 25.93 -16.74 -4.28
N SER A 180 27.11 -16.39 -3.80
CA SER A 180 28.16 -17.37 -3.47
C SER A 180 27.70 -18.36 -2.40
N ALA A 181 26.96 -17.91 -1.38
CA ALA A 181 26.38 -18.79 -0.38
C ALA A 181 25.30 -19.72 -0.98
N VAL A 182 24.49 -19.25 -1.93
CA VAL A 182 23.52 -20.09 -2.64
C VAL A 182 24.22 -21.15 -3.50
N SER A 183 25.24 -20.77 -4.30
CA SER A 183 25.93 -21.72 -5.20
C SER A 183 26.74 -22.78 -4.45
N THR A 184 27.26 -22.45 -3.26
CA THR A 184 28.00 -23.39 -2.41
C THR A 184 27.12 -24.23 -1.48
N GLY A 185 25.79 -24.00 -1.49
CA GLY A 185 24.85 -24.73 -0.65
C GLY A 185 24.92 -24.40 0.84
N ASP A 186 25.22 -23.13 1.19
CA ASP A 186 25.20 -22.61 2.56
C ASP A 186 23.93 -21.76 2.81
N PRO A 187 22.80 -22.40 3.15
CA PRO A 187 21.54 -21.70 3.37
C PRO A 187 21.59 -20.77 4.58
N ALA A 188 22.38 -21.07 5.60
CA ALA A 188 22.46 -20.27 6.81
C ALA A 188 23.08 -18.89 6.52
N THR A 189 24.17 -18.86 5.75
CA THR A 189 24.79 -17.60 5.32
C THR A 189 23.89 -16.87 4.32
N ALA A 190 23.29 -17.57 3.36
CA ALA A 190 22.37 -16.96 2.39
C ALA A 190 21.16 -16.29 3.08
N ASP A 191 20.51 -16.98 4.02
CA ASP A 191 19.37 -16.45 4.78
C ASP A 191 19.76 -15.23 5.62
N GLY A 192 20.91 -15.28 6.29
CA GLY A 192 21.40 -14.16 7.07
C GLY A 192 21.76 -12.94 6.20
N LEU A 193 22.33 -13.16 5.02
CA LEU A 193 22.63 -12.07 4.07
C LEU A 193 21.36 -11.48 3.45
N ALA A 194 20.37 -12.32 3.10
CA ALA A 194 19.06 -11.86 2.65
C ALA A 194 18.34 -11.03 3.73
N ALA A 195 18.41 -11.46 4.99
CA ALA A 195 17.87 -10.70 6.13
C ALA A 195 18.58 -9.34 6.28
N TRP A 196 19.91 -9.29 6.10
CA TRP A 196 20.67 -8.06 6.17
C TRP A 196 20.37 -7.11 5.01
N LEU A 197 20.29 -7.62 3.78
CA LEU A 197 19.84 -6.89 2.59
C LEU A 197 18.41 -6.35 2.79
N GLY A 198 17.59 -7.06 3.55
CA GLY A 198 16.25 -6.64 3.96
C GLY A 198 16.20 -5.63 5.10
N GLY A 199 17.35 -5.17 5.63
CA GLY A 199 17.43 -4.18 6.69
C GLY A 199 17.12 -4.74 8.09
N GLN A 200 17.22 -6.05 8.31
CA GLN A 200 17.04 -6.62 9.64
C GLN A 200 18.19 -6.18 10.58
N PRO A 201 17.88 -5.63 11.77
CA PRO A 201 18.90 -5.04 12.65
C PRO A 201 19.75 -6.09 13.39
N HIS A 202 19.28 -7.34 13.44
CA HIS A 202 19.90 -8.39 14.26
C HIS A 202 20.40 -9.54 13.38
N VAL A 203 21.42 -9.26 12.58
CA VAL A 203 22.14 -10.27 11.80
C VAL A 203 23.50 -10.55 12.42
N ALA A 204 23.83 -11.84 12.54
CA ALA A 204 25.08 -12.29 13.15
C ALA A 204 26.29 -11.64 12.46
N ALA A 205 27.25 -11.14 13.25
CA ALA A 205 28.46 -10.52 12.72
C ALA A 205 29.32 -11.52 11.90
N ALA A 206 29.21 -12.83 12.16
CA ALA A 206 29.84 -13.85 11.33
C ALA A 206 29.33 -13.83 9.89
N VAL A 207 28.01 -13.72 9.70
CA VAL A 207 27.39 -13.62 8.37
C VAL A 207 27.79 -12.34 7.66
N ARG A 208 27.72 -11.17 8.33
CA ARG A 208 28.12 -9.91 7.70
C ARG A 208 29.59 -9.89 7.27
N ARG A 209 30.46 -10.57 8.01
CA ARG A 209 31.88 -10.67 7.68
C ARG A 209 32.14 -11.42 6.37
N THR A 210 31.29 -12.36 5.95
CA THR A 210 31.47 -13.06 4.67
C THR A 210 31.32 -12.11 3.48
N ALA A 211 30.46 -11.09 3.61
CA ALA A 211 30.29 -10.03 2.62
C ALA A 211 31.27 -8.85 2.78
N GLY A 212 32.16 -8.87 3.78
CA GLY A 212 33.07 -7.76 4.08
C GLY A 212 32.35 -6.47 4.54
N VAL A 213 31.05 -6.54 4.88
CA VAL A 213 30.26 -5.39 5.30
C VAL A 213 30.36 -5.19 6.82
N LYS A 214 30.31 -3.91 7.25
CA LYS A 214 30.39 -3.51 8.65
C LYS A 214 29.24 -2.58 9.01
N GLY A 215 28.86 -2.58 10.28
CA GLY A 215 27.84 -1.69 10.82
C GLY A 215 26.40 -2.13 10.52
N ASP A 216 25.48 -1.33 11.03
CA ASP A 216 24.04 -1.48 10.83
C ASP A 216 23.59 -0.51 9.73
N LEU A 217 22.41 -0.76 9.17
CA LEU A 217 21.81 0.11 8.16
C LEU A 217 21.39 1.43 8.81
N ASP A 218 21.91 2.54 8.31
CA ASP A 218 21.52 3.88 8.74
C ASP A 218 20.53 4.53 7.75
N HIS A 219 20.15 5.78 8.03
CA HIS A 219 19.20 6.53 7.20
C HIS A 219 19.66 6.64 5.73
N PHE A 220 20.94 6.95 5.48
CA PHE A 220 21.44 7.17 4.12
C PHE A 220 21.63 5.86 3.37
N GLY A 221 22.17 4.84 4.07
CA GLY A 221 22.30 3.49 3.55
C GLY A 221 20.94 2.90 3.17
N ALA A 222 19.87 3.19 3.91
CA ALA A 222 18.52 2.75 3.57
C ALA A 222 18.01 3.32 2.24
N LEU A 223 18.28 4.60 1.95
CA LEU A 223 17.95 5.20 0.66
C LEU A 223 18.75 4.57 -0.47
N SER A 224 20.05 4.33 -0.26
CA SER A 224 20.88 3.61 -1.22
C SER A 224 20.36 2.19 -1.45
N PHE A 225 20.00 1.46 -0.39
CA PHE A 225 19.45 0.10 -0.49
C PHE A 225 18.14 0.07 -1.26
N LEU A 226 17.29 1.10 -1.11
CA LEU A 226 16.09 1.23 -1.94
C LEU A 226 16.45 1.36 -3.42
N GLN A 227 17.48 2.13 -3.79
CA GLN A 227 17.94 2.21 -5.18
C GLN A 227 18.46 0.86 -5.68
N GLY A 228 19.22 0.14 -4.85
CA GLY A 228 19.70 -1.21 -5.14
C GLY A 228 18.55 -2.18 -5.38
N LEU A 229 17.54 -2.18 -4.51
CA LEU A 229 16.33 -2.99 -4.63
C LEU A 229 15.56 -2.69 -5.92
N LEU A 230 15.43 -1.42 -6.33
CA LEU A 230 14.77 -1.05 -7.59
C LEU A 230 15.50 -1.62 -8.82
N THR A 231 16.83 -1.62 -8.80
CA THR A 231 17.64 -2.25 -9.85
C THR A 231 17.42 -3.76 -9.91
N VAL A 232 17.48 -4.43 -8.76
CA VAL A 232 17.25 -5.87 -8.66
C VAL A 232 15.83 -6.24 -9.13
N LEU A 233 14.82 -5.47 -8.74
CA LEU A 233 13.44 -5.66 -9.18
C LEU A 233 13.34 -5.57 -10.71
N ARG A 234 13.89 -4.50 -11.31
CA ARG A 234 13.85 -4.31 -12.76
C ARG A 234 14.46 -5.47 -13.52
N ASP A 235 15.66 -5.88 -13.10
CA ASP A 235 16.40 -6.95 -13.77
C ASP A 235 15.81 -8.35 -13.50
N SER A 236 14.98 -8.51 -12.48
CA SER A 236 14.21 -9.75 -12.19
C SER A 236 12.80 -9.75 -12.81
N GLY A 237 12.52 -8.84 -13.75
CA GLY A 237 11.25 -8.79 -14.48
C GLY A 237 10.14 -7.97 -13.80
N HIS A 238 10.45 -7.24 -12.73
CA HIS A 238 9.55 -6.30 -12.08
C HIS A 238 9.93 -4.85 -12.43
N PRO A 239 9.28 -4.21 -13.42
CA PRO A 239 9.76 -2.95 -14.00
C PRO A 239 9.73 -1.74 -13.05
N GLY A 240 9.15 -1.88 -11.86
CA GLY A 240 9.16 -0.87 -10.82
C GLY A 240 8.55 -1.35 -9.50
N LEU A 241 8.43 -0.41 -8.55
CA LEU A 241 7.88 -0.60 -7.21
C LEU A 241 6.85 0.49 -6.90
N LEU A 242 5.64 0.08 -6.51
CA LEU A 242 4.71 0.94 -5.79
C LEU A 242 4.99 0.87 -4.28
N LEU A 243 5.42 1.99 -3.70
CA LEU A 243 5.59 2.14 -2.26
C LEU A 243 4.52 3.07 -1.71
N VAL A 244 3.67 2.55 -0.83
CA VAL A 244 2.66 3.32 -0.10
C VAL A 244 3.14 3.58 1.32
N LEU A 245 3.23 4.84 1.73
CA LEU A 245 3.37 5.24 3.13
C LEU A 245 2.00 5.65 3.65
N ASP A 246 1.32 4.74 4.34
CA ASP A 246 -0.05 4.93 4.83
C ASP A 246 -0.03 5.66 6.18
N GLU A 247 -1.07 6.44 6.44
CA GLU A 247 -1.32 7.17 7.69
C GLU A 247 -0.22 8.18 8.09
N VAL A 248 0.26 9.00 7.15
CA VAL A 248 1.26 10.04 7.49
C VAL A 248 0.68 11.13 8.41
N GLU A 249 -0.63 11.20 8.59
CA GLU A 249 -1.26 12.07 9.58
C GLU A 249 -0.88 11.75 11.03
N THR A 250 -0.39 10.54 11.31
CA THR A 250 0.09 10.13 12.64
C THR A 250 1.25 10.98 13.14
N LEU A 251 2.02 11.60 12.22
CA LEU A 251 3.09 12.53 12.55
C LEU A 251 2.60 13.71 13.41
N GLN A 252 1.34 14.11 13.28
CA GLN A 252 0.71 15.18 14.08
C GLN A 252 0.59 14.84 15.57
N ARG A 253 0.73 13.57 15.95
CA ARG A 253 0.68 13.11 17.35
C ARG A 253 2.07 13.02 18.00
N MET A 254 3.13 13.01 17.19
CA MET A 254 4.51 12.88 17.66
C MET A 254 5.00 14.13 18.41
N ARG A 255 6.02 13.99 19.25
CA ARG A 255 6.72 15.16 19.83
C ARG A 255 7.27 16.10 18.75
N SER A 256 7.35 17.39 19.07
CA SER A 256 7.71 18.45 18.11
C SER A 256 9.02 18.17 17.36
N ASP A 257 10.07 17.77 18.06
CA ASP A 257 11.39 17.49 17.50
C ASP A 257 11.37 16.29 16.53
N ALA A 258 10.69 15.21 16.92
CA ALA A 258 10.56 14.01 16.12
C ALA A 258 9.66 14.25 14.88
N ARG A 259 8.62 15.08 15.03
CA ARG A 259 7.75 15.54 13.95
C ARG A 259 8.50 16.38 12.93
N ASP A 260 9.30 17.35 13.39
CA ASP A 260 10.09 18.21 12.50
C ASP A 260 11.08 17.39 11.66
N LYS A 261 11.74 16.41 12.28
CA LYS A 261 12.60 15.45 11.57
C LYS A 261 11.82 14.60 10.57
N ALA A 262 10.63 14.12 10.93
CA ALA A 262 9.80 13.31 10.05
C ALA A 262 9.27 14.09 8.84
N LEU A 263 8.80 15.32 9.04
CA LEU A 263 8.38 16.21 7.96
C LEU A 263 9.55 16.56 7.02
N ASN A 264 10.74 16.78 7.58
CA ASN A 264 11.94 16.99 6.76
C ASN A 264 12.34 15.73 5.98
N ALA A 265 12.27 14.54 6.58
CA ALA A 265 12.51 13.27 5.90
C ALA A 265 11.51 13.05 4.76
N LEU A 266 10.22 13.34 4.97
CA LEU A 266 9.20 13.29 3.91
C LEU A 266 9.54 14.26 2.77
N ARG A 267 9.88 15.51 3.10
CA ARG A 267 10.31 16.51 2.11
C ARG A 267 11.51 16.04 1.30
N GLN A 268 12.49 15.43 1.97
CA GLN A 268 13.67 14.86 1.30
C GLN A 268 13.29 13.73 0.36
N LEU A 269 12.46 12.80 0.80
CA LEU A 269 12.00 11.70 -0.03
C LEU A 269 11.26 12.19 -1.28
N VAL A 270 10.38 13.19 -1.14
CA VAL A 270 9.67 13.81 -2.28
C VAL A 270 10.64 14.45 -3.27
N ASP A 271 11.64 15.18 -2.79
CA ASP A 271 12.65 15.78 -3.67
C ASP A 271 13.49 14.76 -4.42
N GLU A 272 13.86 13.67 -3.75
CA GLU A 272 14.66 12.60 -4.35
C GLU A 272 13.88 11.79 -5.38
N VAL A 273 12.56 11.65 -5.21
CA VAL A 273 11.69 11.10 -6.25
C VAL A 273 11.63 12.05 -7.46
N HIS A 274 11.44 13.35 -7.24
CA HIS A 274 11.39 14.33 -8.34
C HIS A 274 12.73 14.53 -9.05
N SER A 275 13.86 14.38 -8.35
CA SER A 275 15.20 14.47 -8.94
C SER A 275 15.56 13.25 -9.80
N GLY A 276 14.75 12.18 -9.75
CA GLY A 276 14.99 10.94 -10.48
C GLY A 276 15.99 10.01 -9.79
N ARG A 277 16.27 10.19 -8.49
CA ARG A 277 17.17 9.30 -7.73
C ARG A 277 16.68 7.86 -7.65
N PHE A 278 15.37 7.64 -7.75
CA PHE A 278 14.72 6.33 -7.65
C PHE A 278 14.01 5.91 -8.95
N PRO A 279 14.74 5.58 -10.03
CA PRO A 279 14.14 5.11 -11.29
C PRO A 279 13.25 3.88 -11.06
N GLY A 280 11.99 3.92 -11.50
CA GLY A 280 11.03 2.84 -11.28
C GLY A 280 10.32 2.87 -9.93
N LEU A 281 10.42 3.96 -9.15
CA LEU A 281 9.65 4.13 -7.91
C LEU A 281 8.38 4.95 -8.13
N PHE A 282 7.24 4.38 -7.74
CA PHE A 282 6.00 5.11 -7.50
C PHE A 282 5.79 5.26 -5.99
N LEU A 283 6.05 6.45 -5.45
CA LEU A 283 5.80 6.76 -4.05
C LEU A 283 4.40 7.37 -3.87
N VAL A 284 3.60 6.75 -3.02
CA VAL A 284 2.29 7.26 -2.61
C VAL A 284 2.28 7.48 -1.10
N ILE A 285 1.80 8.64 -0.64
CA ILE A 285 1.50 8.86 0.78
C ILE A 285 0.00 9.01 0.99
N THR A 286 -0.50 8.65 2.17
CA THR A 286 -1.89 8.94 2.54
C THR A 286 -1.96 9.83 3.77
N GLY A 287 -2.92 10.75 3.78
CA GLY A 287 -3.08 11.73 4.85
C GLY A 287 -4.53 12.20 5.01
N THR A 288 -4.85 12.70 6.20
CA THR A 288 -6.09 13.48 6.41
C THR A 288 -5.95 14.92 5.94
N PRO A 289 -7.05 15.61 5.62
CA PRO A 289 -7.06 17.06 5.40
C PRO A 289 -6.29 17.86 6.45
N ALA A 290 -6.44 17.52 7.73
CA ALA A 290 -5.71 18.16 8.83
C ALA A 290 -4.18 18.01 8.70
N PHE A 291 -3.67 16.90 8.16
CA PHE A 291 -2.24 16.77 7.89
C PHE A 291 -1.76 17.72 6.79
N TYR A 292 -2.55 17.94 5.73
CA TYR A 292 -2.09 18.77 4.62
C TYR A 292 -2.26 20.27 4.88
N ASP A 293 -3.32 20.68 5.57
CA ASP A 293 -3.65 22.11 5.79
C ASP A 293 -3.40 22.59 7.21
N GLY A 294 -3.29 21.68 8.17
CA GLY A 294 -3.16 22.02 9.58
C GLY A 294 -1.76 22.52 9.94
N PRO A 295 -1.63 23.38 10.96
CA PRO A 295 -0.35 23.95 11.40
C PRO A 295 0.59 22.90 12.01
N GLN A 296 0.07 21.70 12.32
CA GLN A 296 0.82 20.59 12.88
C GLN A 296 1.21 19.52 11.84
N GLY A 297 0.80 19.69 10.59
CA GLY A 297 1.12 18.78 9.49
C GLY A 297 2.11 19.41 8.49
N ALA A 298 1.88 19.21 7.20
CA ALA A 298 2.73 19.68 6.12
C ALA A 298 2.99 21.20 6.14
N GLN A 299 2.00 22.01 6.54
CA GLN A 299 2.14 23.48 6.62
C GLN A 299 3.21 23.93 7.62
N ARG A 300 3.56 23.08 8.59
CA ARG A 300 4.62 23.37 9.55
C ARG A 300 5.99 23.52 8.89
N LEU A 301 6.21 22.85 7.77
CA LEU A 301 7.44 22.93 6.99
C LEU A 301 7.13 23.50 5.60
N ALA A 302 7.32 24.82 5.44
CA ALA A 302 6.97 25.51 4.19
C ALA A 302 7.52 24.86 2.90
N PRO A 303 8.77 24.36 2.84
CA PRO A 303 9.27 23.62 1.68
C PRO A 303 8.42 22.38 1.34
N LEU A 304 7.99 21.61 2.35
CA LEU A 304 7.11 20.44 2.12
C LEU A 304 5.73 20.88 1.63
N ALA A 305 5.14 21.88 2.28
CA ALA A 305 3.84 22.43 1.90
C ALA A 305 3.81 22.87 0.43
N GLN A 306 4.86 23.55 -0.03
CA GLN A 306 4.98 23.98 -1.44
C GLN A 306 5.01 22.80 -2.42
N ARG A 307 5.68 21.70 -2.07
CA ARG A 307 5.78 20.50 -2.93
C ARG A 307 4.46 19.73 -2.99
N LEU A 308 3.69 19.78 -1.90
CA LEU A 308 2.39 19.14 -1.83
C LEU A 308 1.27 20.05 -2.36
N ALA A 309 1.50 21.36 -2.50
CA ALA A 309 0.45 22.33 -2.84
C ALA A 309 -0.37 21.88 -4.06
N THR A 310 -1.69 21.84 -3.90
CA THR A 310 -2.65 21.52 -4.95
C THR A 310 -3.88 22.39 -4.70
N ASP A 311 -4.33 23.08 -5.73
CA ASP A 311 -5.52 23.91 -5.64
C ASP A 311 -6.76 23.03 -5.84
N PHE A 312 -7.57 22.91 -4.80
CA PHE A 312 -8.81 22.15 -4.83
C PHE A 312 -10.00 23.10 -4.83
N GLY A 313 -10.82 23.02 -5.89
CA GLY A 313 -12.07 23.75 -5.95
C GLY A 313 -13.13 23.23 -4.97
N PRO A 314 -14.29 23.89 -4.88
CA PRO A 314 -15.38 23.46 -4.00
C PRO A 314 -16.00 22.12 -4.45
N ASP A 315 -16.01 21.85 -5.75
CA ASP A 315 -16.57 20.62 -6.32
C ASP A 315 -15.46 19.66 -6.74
N ALA A 316 -15.42 18.51 -6.05
CA ALA A 316 -14.43 17.46 -6.27
C ALA A 316 -14.54 16.81 -7.66
N ARG A 317 -15.63 17.00 -8.40
CA ARG A 317 -15.79 16.52 -9.78
C ARG A 317 -14.73 17.09 -10.72
N TRP A 318 -14.25 18.32 -10.45
CA TRP A 318 -13.29 19.03 -11.30
C TRP A 318 -11.85 18.92 -10.81
N ASP A 319 -11.60 18.13 -9.75
CA ASP A 319 -10.24 17.89 -9.26
C ASP A 319 -9.39 17.24 -10.37
N ASN A 320 -8.19 17.77 -10.59
CA ASN A 320 -7.26 17.22 -11.57
C ASN A 320 -6.60 15.94 -11.03
N PRO A 321 -6.89 14.74 -11.58
CA PRO A 321 -6.31 13.48 -11.10
C PRO A 321 -4.80 13.39 -11.31
N ARG A 322 -4.24 14.20 -12.23
CA ARG A 322 -2.79 14.27 -12.50
C ARG A 322 -2.03 15.15 -11.51
N ALA A 323 -2.71 15.92 -10.66
CA ALA A 323 -2.07 16.75 -9.65
C ALA A 323 -1.28 15.91 -8.62
N VAL A 324 -0.42 16.58 -7.85
CA VAL A 324 0.39 15.93 -6.81
C VAL A 324 -0.49 15.38 -5.68
N GLN A 325 -1.53 16.11 -5.26
CA GLN A 325 -2.55 15.60 -4.36
C GLN A 325 -3.79 15.10 -5.12
N ILE A 326 -4.36 14.00 -4.64
CA ILE A 326 -5.67 13.50 -5.01
C ILE A 326 -6.60 13.60 -3.81
N ARG A 327 -7.77 14.21 -3.99
CA ARG A 327 -8.81 14.29 -2.98
C ARG A 327 -9.81 13.15 -3.14
N LEU A 328 -9.89 12.31 -2.11
CA LEU A 328 -10.94 11.32 -1.94
C LEU A 328 -12.11 11.96 -1.18
N PRO A 329 -13.28 12.14 -1.83
CA PRO A 329 -14.47 12.54 -1.11
C PRO A 329 -14.89 11.43 -0.15
N GLY A 330 -15.52 11.80 0.96
CA GLY A 330 -16.17 10.82 1.83
C GLY A 330 -17.28 10.06 1.08
N PHE A 331 -17.73 8.94 1.66
CA PHE A 331 -18.84 8.19 1.09
C PHE A 331 -20.16 8.96 1.23
N THR A 332 -20.94 8.98 0.16
CA THR A 332 -22.33 9.47 0.12
C THR A 332 -23.29 8.30 0.28
N VAL A 333 -24.56 8.58 0.59
CA VAL A 333 -25.61 7.55 0.59
C VAL A 333 -25.67 6.82 -0.75
N GLU A 334 -25.52 7.57 -1.85
CA GLU A 334 -25.48 7.01 -3.21
C GLU A 334 -24.29 6.07 -3.42
N SER A 335 -23.08 6.45 -2.98
CA SER A 335 -21.91 5.60 -3.15
C SER A 335 -21.94 4.37 -2.24
N LEU A 336 -22.50 4.46 -1.03
CA LEU A 336 -22.76 3.31 -0.18
C LEU A 336 -23.82 2.38 -0.76
N THR A 337 -24.90 2.92 -1.32
CA THR A 337 -25.94 2.12 -1.97
C THR A 337 -25.35 1.37 -3.17
N ALA A 338 -24.53 2.04 -3.99
CA ALA A 338 -23.82 1.41 -5.10
C ALA A 338 -22.85 0.31 -4.62
N LEU A 339 -22.14 0.54 -3.52
CA LEU A 339 -21.29 -0.44 -2.89
C LEU A 339 -22.10 -1.64 -2.35
N GLY A 340 -23.24 -1.38 -1.72
CA GLY A 340 -24.18 -2.39 -1.24
C GLY A 340 -24.71 -3.28 -2.35
N ARG A 341 -25.04 -2.70 -3.53
CA ARG A 341 -25.46 -3.48 -4.71
C ARG A 341 -24.37 -4.43 -5.19
N LYS A 342 -23.11 -3.96 -5.25
CA LYS A 342 -21.96 -4.79 -5.60
C LYS A 342 -21.78 -5.93 -4.61
N VAL A 343 -21.89 -5.65 -3.31
CA VAL A 343 -21.75 -6.67 -2.26
C VAL A 343 -22.90 -7.67 -2.28
N ARG A 344 -24.14 -7.23 -2.49
CA ARG A 344 -25.31 -8.12 -2.68
C ARG A 344 -25.10 -9.06 -3.88
N GLY A 345 -24.73 -8.50 -5.02
CA GLY A 345 -24.44 -9.29 -6.23
C GLY A 345 -23.26 -10.24 -6.05
N LEU A 346 -22.24 -9.85 -5.28
CA LEU A 346 -21.16 -10.75 -4.88
C LEU A 346 -21.65 -11.83 -3.93
N TYR A 347 -22.55 -11.56 -2.99
CA TYR A 347 -23.07 -12.57 -2.07
C TYR A 347 -23.75 -13.71 -2.84
N GLY A 348 -24.60 -13.37 -3.82
CA GLY A 348 -25.14 -14.31 -4.80
C GLY A 348 -26.13 -15.33 -4.23
N SER A 349 -26.94 -14.93 -3.24
CA SER A 349 -28.03 -15.75 -2.69
C SER A 349 -29.39 -15.29 -3.24
N PRO A 350 -30.20 -16.21 -3.80
CA PRO A 350 -31.55 -15.87 -4.26
C PRO A 350 -32.47 -15.32 -3.17
N ALA A 351 -32.31 -15.79 -1.92
CA ALA A 351 -33.09 -15.30 -0.79
C ALA A 351 -32.75 -13.85 -0.46
N VAL A 352 -31.46 -13.51 -0.52
CA VAL A 352 -30.95 -12.15 -0.37
C VAL A 352 -31.46 -11.24 -1.48
N ASP A 353 -31.35 -11.68 -2.74
CA ASP A 353 -31.79 -10.88 -3.90
C ASP A 353 -33.30 -10.57 -3.85
N ALA A 354 -34.11 -11.47 -3.28
CA ALA A 354 -35.55 -11.29 -3.15
C ALA A 354 -35.96 -10.32 -2.02
N ARG A 355 -35.19 -10.21 -0.93
CA ARG A 355 -35.58 -9.45 0.28
C ARG A 355 -34.75 -8.20 0.55
N VAL A 356 -33.55 -8.11 0.00
CA VAL A 356 -32.62 -7.00 0.17
C VAL A 356 -32.54 -6.21 -1.14
N ASP A 357 -33.64 -5.55 -1.49
CA ASP A 357 -33.72 -4.74 -2.72
C ASP A 357 -32.90 -3.44 -2.62
N ASP A 358 -32.85 -2.68 -3.73
CA ASP A 358 -32.10 -1.43 -3.80
C ASP A 358 -32.63 -0.33 -2.86
N ALA A 359 -33.93 -0.35 -2.55
CA ALA A 359 -34.52 0.59 -1.60
C ALA A 359 -34.06 0.27 -0.18
N TYR A 360 -34.00 -1.00 0.21
CA TYR A 360 -33.44 -1.41 1.50
C TYR A 360 -31.97 -0.99 1.64
N LEU A 361 -31.17 -1.19 0.59
CA LEU A 361 -29.76 -0.79 0.61
C LEU A 361 -29.60 0.73 0.85
N ALA A 362 -30.47 1.54 0.25
CA ALA A 362 -30.51 2.99 0.45
C ALA A 362 -31.02 3.38 1.85
N GLU A 363 -32.04 2.70 2.37
CA GLU A 363 -32.54 2.86 3.73
C GLU A 363 -31.45 2.58 4.76
N LEU A 364 -30.74 1.44 4.63
CA LEU A 364 -29.63 1.07 5.50
C LEU A 364 -28.48 2.08 5.41
N ALA A 365 -28.12 2.50 4.19
CA ALA A 365 -27.07 3.51 3.98
C ALA A 365 -27.43 4.84 4.66
N THR A 366 -28.69 5.27 4.53
CA THR A 366 -29.23 6.49 5.17
C THR A 366 -29.25 6.35 6.69
N ALA A 367 -29.66 5.21 7.23
CA ALA A 367 -29.70 4.96 8.66
C ALA A 367 -28.30 5.00 9.29
N VAL A 368 -27.31 4.37 8.65
CA VAL A 368 -25.90 4.41 9.11
C VAL A 368 -25.33 5.82 8.99
N ALA A 369 -25.64 6.54 7.91
CA ALA A 369 -25.20 7.93 7.72
C ALA A 369 -25.80 8.89 8.77
N GLY A 370 -27.10 8.76 9.05
CA GLY A 370 -27.83 9.61 9.99
C GLY A 370 -27.35 9.47 11.42
N ARG A 371 -27.05 8.24 11.88
CA ARG A 371 -26.52 8.00 13.23
C ARG A 371 -25.05 8.40 13.42
N LEU A 372 -24.35 8.75 12.35
CA LEU A 372 -22.97 9.27 12.39
C LEU A 372 -22.92 10.80 12.19
N GLY A 373 -24.07 11.48 12.29
CA GLY A 373 -24.13 12.95 12.36
C GLY A 373 -23.99 13.69 11.04
N GLY A 374 -24.08 13.03 9.88
CA GLY A 374 -24.16 13.63 8.54
C GLY A 374 -22.98 14.52 8.08
N LYS A 375 -22.05 14.88 8.97
CA LYS A 375 -20.95 15.83 8.75
C LYS A 375 -19.58 15.15 8.60
N VAL A 376 -19.46 13.88 8.95
CA VAL A 376 -18.25 13.07 8.74
C VAL A 376 -18.62 11.95 7.80
N GLY A 377 -17.88 11.84 6.68
CA GLY A 377 -18.13 10.87 5.62
C GLY A 377 -18.47 9.50 6.20
N VAL A 378 -19.61 8.96 5.77
CA VAL A 378 -20.23 7.75 6.34
C VAL A 378 -19.21 6.62 6.37
N ALA A 379 -19.10 5.91 7.49
CA ALA A 379 -18.11 4.84 7.65
C ALA A 379 -18.48 3.62 6.77
N PRO A 380 -17.81 3.39 5.62
CA PRO A 380 -18.15 2.27 4.74
C PRO A 380 -17.91 0.93 5.44
N ARG A 381 -16.93 0.89 6.35
CA ARG A 381 -16.61 -0.29 7.18
C ARG A 381 -17.80 -0.75 8.01
N VAL A 382 -18.44 0.19 8.71
CA VAL A 382 -19.61 -0.09 9.57
C VAL A 382 -20.78 -0.53 8.70
N TYR A 383 -21.08 0.24 7.64
CA TYR A 383 -22.14 -0.12 6.69
C TYR A 383 -21.98 -1.54 6.14
N LEU A 384 -20.78 -1.87 5.64
CA LEU A 384 -20.49 -3.19 5.06
C LEU A 384 -20.57 -4.32 6.09
N LYS A 385 -20.05 -4.10 7.30
CA LYS A 385 -20.12 -5.08 8.39
C LYS A 385 -21.58 -5.38 8.75
N LYS A 386 -22.41 -4.34 8.92
CA LYS A 386 -23.84 -4.47 9.22
C LYS A 386 -24.59 -5.14 8.08
N LEU A 387 -24.36 -4.69 6.84
CA LEU A 387 -24.98 -5.29 5.66
C LEU A 387 -24.68 -6.78 5.58
N VAL A 388 -23.41 -7.20 5.64
CA VAL A 388 -23.06 -8.62 5.48
C VAL A 388 -23.48 -9.45 6.69
N ALA A 389 -23.00 -9.10 7.90
CA ALA A 389 -23.14 -9.95 9.07
C ALA A 389 -24.55 -9.92 9.69
N ASP A 390 -25.20 -8.75 9.69
CA ASP A 390 -26.48 -8.59 10.37
C ASP A 390 -27.69 -8.66 9.43
N VAL A 391 -27.49 -8.45 8.12
CA VAL A 391 -28.58 -8.50 7.13
C VAL A 391 -28.44 -9.71 6.21
N LEU A 392 -27.42 -9.74 5.35
CA LEU A 392 -27.32 -10.75 4.29
C LEU A 392 -27.24 -12.17 4.86
N ASP A 393 -26.35 -12.39 5.83
CA ASP A 393 -26.18 -13.70 6.46
C ASP A 393 -27.45 -14.19 7.15
N ARG A 394 -28.24 -13.29 7.78
CA ARG A 394 -29.49 -13.67 8.46
C ARG A 394 -30.62 -13.96 7.48
N VAL A 395 -30.72 -13.17 6.42
CA VAL A 395 -31.67 -13.42 5.33
C VAL A 395 -31.42 -14.77 4.66
N ASP A 396 -30.14 -15.13 4.48
CA ASP A 396 -29.75 -16.41 3.88
C ASP A 396 -29.99 -17.61 4.80
N GLN A 397 -29.72 -17.45 6.11
CA GLN A 397 -29.84 -18.53 7.09
C GLN A 397 -31.27 -18.80 7.57
N PHE A 398 -32.11 -17.75 7.63
CA PHE A 398 -33.43 -17.83 8.25
C PHE A 398 -34.53 -17.54 7.22
N PRO A 399 -35.29 -18.57 6.80
CA PRO A 399 -36.33 -18.42 5.78
C PRO A 399 -37.40 -17.37 6.08
N ASP A 400 -37.72 -17.13 7.36
CA ASP A 400 -38.76 -16.19 7.78
C ASP A 400 -38.21 -14.80 8.17
N TYR A 401 -36.89 -14.58 8.03
CA TYR A 401 -36.27 -13.32 8.39
C TYR A 401 -36.48 -12.24 7.32
N ASP A 402 -37.40 -11.31 7.61
CA ASP A 402 -37.50 -10.03 6.92
C ASP A 402 -36.64 -8.95 7.61
N PRO A 403 -35.60 -8.40 6.94
CA PRO A 403 -34.73 -7.39 7.54
C PRO A 403 -35.43 -6.05 7.77
N ARG A 404 -36.58 -5.76 7.15
CA ARG A 404 -37.36 -4.54 7.43
C ARG A 404 -38.17 -4.63 8.72
N GLN A 405 -38.53 -5.84 9.13
CA GLN A 405 -39.34 -6.09 10.32
C GLN A 405 -38.48 -6.49 11.52
N HIS A 406 -37.42 -7.27 11.27
CA HIS A 406 -36.67 -7.95 12.33
C HIS A 406 -35.27 -7.40 12.57
N TYR A 407 -34.78 -6.46 11.75
CA TYR A 407 -33.51 -5.79 11.99
C TYR A 407 -33.71 -4.38 12.52
N ALA A 408 -33.18 -4.12 13.71
CA ALA A 408 -33.02 -2.77 14.24
C ALA A 408 -31.54 -2.40 14.19
N LEU A 409 -31.18 -1.33 13.48
CA LEU A 409 -29.81 -0.86 13.41
C LEU A 409 -29.35 -0.38 14.79
N THR A 410 -28.39 -1.09 15.38
CA THR A 410 -27.69 -0.69 16.59
C THR A 410 -26.23 -0.42 16.29
N LEU A 411 -25.73 0.76 16.65
CA LEU A 411 -24.31 1.11 16.63
C LEU A 411 -23.81 1.11 18.07
N ARG A 412 -22.93 0.18 18.41
CA ARG A 412 -22.31 0.14 19.74
C ARG A 412 -20.95 0.85 19.71
N SER A 413 -20.56 1.45 20.83
CA SER A 413 -19.35 2.28 20.95
C SER A 413 -18.05 1.50 20.69
N ASP A 414 -18.05 0.19 20.93
CA ASP A 414 -16.96 -0.76 20.68
C ASP A 414 -16.84 -1.17 19.19
N GLU A 415 -17.87 -0.94 18.39
CA GLU A 415 -17.84 -1.17 16.94
C GLU A 415 -17.19 -0.01 16.17
N LEU A 416 -17.09 1.16 16.81
CA LEU A 416 -16.57 2.40 16.26
C LEU A 416 -15.10 2.59 16.65
N THR A 417 -14.30 3.00 15.69
CA THR A 417 -12.98 3.59 15.95
C THR A 417 -13.14 4.88 16.75
N ASP A 418 -12.08 5.34 17.42
CA ASP A 418 -12.14 6.59 18.20
C ASP A 418 -12.60 7.79 17.35
N VAL A 419 -12.24 7.81 16.06
CA VAL A 419 -12.70 8.83 15.13
C VAL A 419 -14.18 8.71 14.83
N GLU A 420 -14.66 7.51 14.51
CA GLU A 420 -16.08 7.26 14.26
C GLU A 420 -16.93 7.53 15.52
N ARG A 421 -16.39 7.24 16.71
CA ARG A 421 -17.03 7.52 18.00
C ARG A 421 -17.15 9.02 18.27
N ASN A 422 -16.10 9.79 18.00
CA ASN A 422 -16.14 11.25 18.13
C ASN A 422 -17.14 11.88 17.16
N ALA A 423 -17.27 11.32 15.95
CA ALA A 423 -18.30 11.74 15.00
C ALA A 423 -19.71 11.42 15.50
N ALA A 424 -19.93 10.21 16.02
CA ALA A 424 -21.22 9.78 16.56
C ALA A 424 -21.65 10.60 17.79
N ALA A 425 -20.73 10.90 18.71
CA ALA A 425 -21.01 11.69 19.91
C ALA A 425 -21.47 13.13 19.58
N SER A 426 -20.96 13.73 18.50
CA SER A 426 -21.37 15.07 18.06
C SER A 426 -22.80 15.14 17.50
N ALA A 427 -23.43 13.99 17.22
CA ALA A 427 -24.79 13.92 16.70
C ALA A 427 -25.87 13.99 17.81
N ASP A 428 -25.54 13.56 19.04
CA ASP A 428 -26.44 13.56 20.19
C ASP A 428 -26.50 14.94 20.92
N ASP A 429 -25.62 15.88 20.56
CA ASP A 429 -25.53 17.24 21.17
C ASP A 429 -26.35 18.32 20.44
N ILE A 430 -27.27 17.96 19.53
CA ILE A 430 -28.17 18.93 18.88
C ILE A 430 -29.47 19.02 19.69
N ASP A 431 -29.50 19.90 20.70
CA ASP A 431 -30.76 20.43 21.24
C ASP A 431 -31.47 21.21 20.13
N LEU A 432 -32.55 20.64 19.59
CA LEU A 432 -33.49 21.37 18.75
C LEU A 432 -34.33 22.29 19.65
N PRO A 433 -34.42 23.61 19.37
CA PRO A 433 -35.40 24.45 20.06
C PRO A 433 -36.80 23.95 19.70
N LEU A 434 -37.60 23.67 20.75
CA LEU A 434 -39.01 23.31 20.68
C LEU A 434 -39.85 24.31 19.88
#